data_AF-A0A7Y3JGT4-F1
#
_entry.id   AF-A0A7Y3JGT4-F1
#
_cell.length_a   1.000
_cell.length_b   1.000
_cell.length_c   1.000
_cell.angle_alpha   90.00
_cell.angle_beta   90.00
_cell.angle_gamma   90.00
#
_symmetry.space_group_name_H-M   'P 1'
#
loop_
_entity.id
_entity.type
_entity.pdbx_description
1 polymer ?
#
loop_
_entity_poly.entity_id
_entity_poly.type
_entity_poly.pdbx_seq_one_letter_code
_entity_poly.pdbx_strand_id
1 'polypeptide(L)'
;MSSQNAGTIIKLFHGFFHKKPSRSSLLLPVAPSKMQINVSGLMGMISQTEDDELDCGQTYELLDQYAEIMERGEDPQILLPKVYRHLNRCKDCHEELTALLAAIQSDHEKNRN
;
A
#
# COMPACT_ATOMS: atom_id res chain seq x y z
N MET A 1 -22.94 -8.13 -29.44
CA MET A 1 -23.56 -6.79 -29.43
C MET A 1 -23.92 -6.50 -27.98
N SER A 2 -22.94 -6.23 -27.12
CA SER A 2 -22.28 -4.92 -26.90
C SER A 2 -23.16 -3.95 -26.10
N SER A 3 -23.01 -3.97 -24.77
CA SER A 3 -23.34 -2.88 -23.85
C SER A 3 -22.16 -2.78 -22.87
N GLN A 4 -21.13 -2.00 -23.20
CA GLN A 4 -20.96 -0.56 -22.93
C GLN A 4 -20.77 -0.23 -21.45
N ASN A 5 -19.48 -0.08 -21.10
CA ASN A 5 -18.87 0.94 -20.24
C ASN A 5 -19.53 1.26 -18.90
N ALA A 6 -19.03 0.62 -17.84
CA ALA A 6 -18.97 1.23 -16.52
C ALA A 6 -17.54 1.75 -16.29
N GLY A 7 -17.24 2.89 -16.87
CA GLY A 7 -16.08 3.71 -16.53
C GLY A 7 -16.57 5.13 -16.34
N THR A 8 -16.16 5.76 -15.23
CA THR A 8 -16.36 7.18 -14.81
C THR A 8 -17.03 7.24 -13.44
N ILE A 9 -16.59 8.20 -12.61
CA ILE A 9 -16.88 8.48 -11.16
C ILE A 9 -15.66 7.93 -10.36
N ILE A 10 -14.67 8.67 -9.85
CA ILE A 10 -14.56 10.07 -9.39
C ILE A 10 -13.11 10.55 -9.57
N LYS A 11 -12.90 11.60 -10.37
CA LYS A 11 -11.71 12.47 -10.25
C LYS A 11 -12.10 13.62 -9.36
N LEU A 12 -11.74 13.62 -8.08
CA LEU A 12 -11.77 14.77 -7.17
C LEU A 12 -11.35 14.25 -5.79
N PHE A 13 -10.08 14.37 -5.42
CA PHE A 13 -9.55 14.61 -4.05
C PHE A 13 -8.04 14.38 -4.03
N HIS A 14 -7.29 15.26 -4.71
CA HIS A 14 -5.84 15.29 -4.62
C HIS A 14 -5.47 16.45 -3.68
N GLY A 15 -5.23 16.17 -2.40
CA GLY A 15 -4.59 17.16 -1.51
C GLY A 15 -4.91 17.06 -0.02
N PHE A 16 -4.25 16.14 0.71
CA PHE A 16 -4.07 16.29 2.16
C PHE A 16 -2.75 15.69 2.73
N PHE A 17 -1.74 15.37 1.92
CA PHE A 17 -0.54 14.65 2.40
C PHE A 17 0.50 15.52 3.13
N HIS A 18 0.68 15.27 4.43
CA HIS A 18 1.70 15.89 5.28
C HIS A 18 3.09 15.22 5.15
N LYS A 19 4.10 16.07 5.32
CA LYS A 19 5.54 15.94 5.03
C LYS A 19 6.32 15.11 6.08
N LYS A 20 7.15 14.15 5.64
CA LYS A 20 8.01 13.27 6.49
C LYS A 20 9.31 13.95 6.97
N PRO A 21 9.84 13.57 8.15
CA PRO A 21 11.29 13.68 8.40
C PRO A 21 11.99 12.36 8.80
N SER A 22 13.11 12.14 8.10
CA SER A 22 14.43 11.55 8.43
C SER A 22 14.63 10.55 9.60
N ARG A 23 15.31 9.46 9.22
CA ARG A 23 15.82 8.31 10.00
C ARG A 23 16.85 8.69 11.09
N SER A 24 16.94 7.87 12.15
CA SER A 24 18.20 7.64 12.85
C SER A 24 18.30 6.23 13.43
N SER A 25 19.39 5.58 13.05
CA SER A 25 19.86 4.23 13.26
C SER A 25 20.51 4.01 14.63
N LEU A 26 20.25 2.86 15.26
CA LEU A 26 21.09 2.28 16.31
C LEU A 26 21.35 0.80 15.99
N LEU A 27 22.60 0.49 15.63
CA LEU A 27 23.11 -0.85 15.36
C LEU A 27 23.79 -1.42 16.62
N LEU A 28 23.43 -2.63 17.02
CA LEU A 28 24.16 -3.44 18.01
C LEU A 28 25.16 -4.37 17.29
N PRO A 29 26.31 -4.72 17.92
CA PRO A 29 27.32 -5.59 17.32
C PRO A 29 26.98 -7.08 17.50
N VAL A 30 26.91 -7.83 16.40
CA VAL A 30 26.80 -9.30 16.37
C VAL A 30 28.18 -9.94 16.16
N ALA A 31 28.54 -10.93 16.98
CA ALA A 31 29.81 -11.64 16.90
C ALA A 31 29.84 -12.67 15.75
N PRO A 32 30.97 -12.86 15.03
CA PRO A 32 31.03 -13.73 13.86
C PRO A 32 31.32 -15.19 14.23
N SER A 33 30.35 -16.08 14.02
CA SER A 33 30.59 -17.52 13.92
C SER A 33 31.10 -17.83 12.51
N LYS A 34 32.20 -18.57 12.37
CA LYS A 34 32.86 -18.82 11.07
C LYS A 34 31.96 -19.66 10.15
N MET A 35 31.13 -18.99 9.37
CA MET A 35 30.43 -19.53 8.21
C MET A 35 31.21 -19.12 6.97
N GLN A 36 31.77 -20.09 6.23
CA GLN A 36 32.45 -19.78 4.96
C GLN A 36 31.38 -19.42 3.93
N ILE A 37 31.26 -18.13 3.64
CA ILE A 37 30.32 -17.59 2.68
C ILE A 37 31.02 -17.53 1.32
N ASN A 38 30.58 -18.39 0.40
CA ASN A 38 30.92 -18.30 -1.01
C ASN A 38 30.18 -17.08 -1.60
N VAL A 39 30.88 -16.24 -2.38
CA VAL A 39 30.34 -15.00 -2.98
C VAL A 39 29.13 -15.28 -3.88
N SER A 40 29.13 -16.38 -4.64
CA SER A 40 27.98 -16.85 -5.43
C SER A 40 26.80 -17.29 -4.56
N GLY A 41 27.05 -17.86 -3.37
CA GLY A 41 26.03 -18.19 -2.38
C GLY A 41 25.43 -16.95 -1.70
N LEU A 42 26.24 -15.92 -1.49
CA LEU A 42 25.78 -14.60 -1.02
C LEU A 42 24.94 -13.89 -2.09
N MET A 43 25.32 -13.99 -3.36
CA MET A 43 24.60 -13.38 -4.48
C MET A 43 23.16 -13.90 -4.59
N GLY A 44 22.94 -15.20 -4.39
CA GLY A 44 21.60 -15.80 -4.39
C GLY A 44 20.71 -15.41 -3.20
N MET A 45 21.30 -14.98 -2.09
CA MET A 45 20.58 -14.48 -0.91
C MET A 45 20.28 -12.97 -1.00
N ILE A 46 21.12 -12.19 -1.69
CA ILE A 46 20.89 -10.75 -1.92
C ILE A 46 19.85 -10.55 -3.02
N SER A 47 19.80 -11.40 -4.05
CA SER A 47 18.78 -11.31 -5.12
C SER A 47 17.35 -11.63 -4.68
N GLN A 48 17.12 -11.95 -3.39
CA GLN A 48 15.79 -12.07 -2.78
C GLN A 48 15.31 -10.77 -2.11
N THR A 49 15.97 -9.64 -2.35
CA THR A 49 15.33 -8.34 -2.15
C THR A 49 14.33 -8.17 -3.29
N GLU A 50 13.06 -8.52 -3.04
CA GLU A 50 11.96 -8.14 -3.93
C GLU A 50 11.98 -6.62 -4.07
N ASP A 51 12.51 -6.12 -5.19
CA ASP A 51 12.61 -4.70 -5.57
C ASP A 51 11.24 -4.10 -5.95
N ASP A 52 10.16 -4.69 -5.42
CA ASP A 52 8.78 -4.49 -5.87
C ASP A 52 7.85 -4.20 -4.67
N GLU A 53 8.43 -3.62 -3.60
CA GLU A 53 7.71 -3.03 -2.48
C GLU A 53 7.17 -1.67 -2.91
N LEU A 54 5.85 -1.49 -2.84
CA LEU A 54 5.24 -0.18 -3.08
C LEU A 54 5.70 0.81 -2.03
N ASP A 55 6.12 2.00 -2.48
CA ASP A 55 6.30 3.13 -1.58
C ASP A 55 4.95 3.76 -1.21
N CYS A 56 4.96 4.73 -0.28
CA CYS A 56 3.74 5.38 0.17
C CYS A 56 3.04 6.14 -0.96
N GLY A 57 3.78 6.83 -1.83
CA GLY A 57 3.24 7.56 -2.98
C GLY A 57 2.55 6.62 -3.96
N GLN A 58 3.20 5.53 -4.34
CA GLN A 58 2.59 4.51 -5.20
C GLN A 58 1.36 3.85 -4.55
N THR A 59 1.40 3.67 -3.22
CA THR A 59 0.25 3.17 -2.46
C THR A 59 -0.92 4.16 -2.48
N TYR A 60 -0.65 5.46 -2.37
CA TYR A 60 -1.67 6.51 -2.45
C TYR A 60 -2.39 6.55 -3.80
N GLU A 61 -1.67 6.34 -4.90
CA GLU A 61 -2.29 6.28 -6.24
C GLU A 61 -3.25 5.09 -6.40
N LEU A 62 -3.07 4.03 -5.60
CA LEU A 62 -3.88 2.81 -5.65
C LEU A 62 -4.91 2.73 -4.51
N LEU A 63 -4.91 3.69 -3.58
CA LEU A 63 -5.76 3.66 -2.38
C LEU A 63 -7.25 3.81 -2.73
N ASP A 64 -7.58 4.62 -3.72
CA ASP A 64 -8.96 4.77 -4.22
C ASP A 64 -9.47 3.44 -4.78
N GLN A 65 -8.66 2.79 -5.63
CA GLN A 65 -9.01 1.48 -6.19
C GLN A 65 -9.16 0.41 -5.10
N TYR A 66 -8.30 0.45 -4.08
CA TYR A 66 -8.37 -0.45 -2.94
C TYR A 66 -9.68 -0.26 -2.16
N ALA A 67 -10.08 0.98 -1.91
CA ALA A 67 -11.35 1.30 -1.24
C ALA A 67 -12.57 0.86 -2.07
N GLU A 68 -12.54 1.06 -3.39
CA GLU A 68 -13.62 0.60 -4.27
C GLU A 68 -13.79 -0.93 -4.27
N ILE A 69 -12.69 -1.68 -4.28
CA ILE A 69 -12.70 -3.14 -4.17
C ILE A 69 -13.39 -3.57 -2.86
N MET A 70 -13.06 -2.90 -1.75
CA MET A 70 -13.70 -3.16 -0.46
C MET A 70 -15.20 -2.87 -0.48
N GLU A 71 -15.61 -1.74 -1.08
CA GLU A 71 -17.04 -1.37 -1.19
C GLU A 71 -17.83 -2.35 -2.07
N ARG A 72 -17.20 -2.95 -3.09
CA ARG A 72 -17.81 -4.02 -3.89
C ARG A 72 -17.95 -5.35 -3.14
N GLY A 73 -17.36 -5.48 -1.95
CA GLY A 73 -17.31 -6.73 -1.19
C GLY A 73 -16.33 -7.75 -1.78
N GLU A 74 -15.40 -7.30 -2.63
CA GLU A 74 -14.30 -8.10 -3.14
C GLU A 74 -13.14 -8.11 -2.14
N ASP A 75 -12.24 -9.10 -2.23
CA ASP A 75 -11.08 -9.20 -1.34
C ASP A 75 -9.87 -8.44 -1.91
N PRO A 76 -9.54 -7.25 -1.38
CA PRO A 76 -8.42 -6.45 -1.88
C PRO A 76 -7.06 -7.06 -1.51
N GLN A 77 -6.99 -8.01 -0.56
CA GLN A 77 -5.74 -8.70 -0.23
C GLN A 77 -5.31 -9.63 -1.36
N ILE A 78 -6.28 -10.18 -2.10
CA ILE A 78 -6.03 -11.06 -3.25
C ILE A 78 -5.76 -10.22 -4.51
N LEU A 79 -6.51 -9.14 -4.69
CA LEU A 79 -6.45 -8.32 -5.91
C LEU A 79 -5.29 -7.31 -5.90
N LEU A 80 -4.97 -6.75 -4.73
CA LEU A 80 -3.89 -5.78 -4.52
C LEU A 80 -3.01 -6.17 -3.32
N PRO A 81 -2.34 -7.35 -3.37
CA PRO A 81 -1.58 -7.89 -2.23
C PRO A 81 -0.42 -6.98 -1.81
N LYS A 82 0.16 -6.22 -2.75
CA LYS A 82 1.25 -5.29 -2.47
C LYS A 82 0.79 -4.08 -1.66
N VAL A 83 -0.39 -3.54 -2.01
CA VAL A 83 -1.02 -2.43 -1.26
C VAL A 83 -1.35 -2.90 0.16
N TYR A 84 -1.97 -4.08 0.29
CA TYR A 84 -2.24 -4.69 1.59
C TYR A 84 -0.96 -4.86 2.44
N ARG A 85 0.13 -5.35 1.84
CA ARG A 85 1.43 -5.48 2.52
C ARG A 85 1.95 -4.12 3.01
N HIS A 86 1.81 -3.07 2.20
CA HIS A 86 2.22 -1.71 2.58
C HIS A 86 1.36 -1.17 3.73
N LEU A 87 0.04 -1.31 3.65
CA LEU A 87 -0.90 -0.85 4.69
C LEU A 87 -0.66 -1.53 6.05
N ASN A 88 -0.27 -2.80 6.05
CA ASN A 88 0.10 -3.51 7.29
C ASN A 88 1.40 -3.01 7.93
N ARG A 89 2.26 -2.32 7.17
CA ARG A 89 3.57 -1.83 7.64
C ARG A 89 3.57 -0.32 7.89
N CYS A 90 2.77 0.44 7.15
CA CYS A 90 2.72 1.89 7.17
C CYS A 90 1.41 2.37 7.81
N LYS A 91 1.50 2.85 9.05
CA LYS A 91 0.36 3.39 9.80
C LYS A 91 -0.29 4.58 9.09
N ASP A 92 0.52 5.47 8.52
CA ASP A 92 0.03 6.66 7.83
C ASP A 92 -0.90 6.27 6.67
N CYS A 93 -0.46 5.37 5.78
CA CYS A 93 -1.28 4.92 4.66
C CYS A 93 -2.56 4.20 5.11
N HIS A 94 -2.52 3.50 6.25
CA HIS A 94 -3.70 2.85 6.83
C HIS A 94 -4.71 3.87 7.40
N GLU A 95 -4.23 4.90 8.08
CA GLU A 95 -5.07 5.99 8.58
C GLU A 95 -5.77 6.72 7.42
N GLU A 96 -5.05 6.92 6.32
CA GLU A 96 -5.57 7.56 5.10
C GLU A 96 -6.64 6.70 4.42
N LEU A 97 -6.44 5.37 4.32
CA LEU A 97 -7.50 4.46 3.88
C LEU A 97 -8.74 4.54 4.78
N THR A 98 -8.54 4.57 6.08
CA THR A 98 -9.64 4.63 7.06
C THR A 98 -10.43 5.94 6.89
N ALA A 99 -9.74 7.06 6.72
CA ALA A 99 -10.35 8.36 6.46
C ALA A 99 -11.13 8.37 5.13
N LEU A 100 -10.57 7.78 4.08
CA LEU A 100 -11.22 7.65 2.78
C LEU A 100 -12.53 6.85 2.88
N LEU A 101 -12.50 5.68 3.54
CA LEU A 101 -13.71 4.86 3.75
C LEU A 101 -14.79 5.60 4.56
N ALA A 102 -14.40 6.33 5.60
CA ALA A 102 -15.34 7.13 6.39
C ALA A 102 -16.01 8.24 5.56
N ALA A 103 -15.25 8.89 4.67
CA ALA A 103 -15.78 9.89 3.76
C ALA A 103 -16.78 9.29 2.76
N ILE A 104 -16.44 8.14 2.15
CA ILE A 104 -17.31 7.39 1.23
C ILE A 104 -18.63 7.04 1.93
N GLN A 105 -18.57 6.46 3.13
CA GLN A 105 -19.76 6.10 3.90
C GLN A 105 -20.64 7.31 4.22
N SER A 106 -20.03 8.42 4.66
CA SER A 106 -20.74 9.66 4.95
C SER A 106 -21.44 10.23 3.72
N ASP A 107 -20.83 10.12 2.54
CA ASP A 107 -21.44 10.57 1.29
C ASP A 107 -22.58 9.65 0.83
N HIS A 108 -22.47 8.33 1.03
CA HIS A 108 -23.57 7.39 0.81
C HIS A 108 -24.77 7.64 1.72
N GLU A 109 -24.56 8.11 2.95
CA GLU A 109 -25.65 8.50 3.85
C GLU A 109 -26.36 9.76 3.35
N LYS A 110 -25.61 10.79 2.94
CA LYS A 110 -26.19 12.03 2.38
C LYS A 110 -26.98 11.77 1.11
N ASN A 111 -26.49 10.91 0.22
CA ASN A 111 -27.12 10.65 -1.08
C ASN A 111 -28.36 9.72 -0.97
N ARG A 112 -28.62 9.12 0.19
CA ARG A 112 -29.80 8.29 0.45
C ARG A 112 -30.97 9.05 1.08
N ASN A 113 -30.78 10.32 1.44
CA ASN A 113 -31.72 11.12 2.23
C ASN A 113 -32.24 12.35 1.47
#